data_AF-A0A6I2GQ09-F1
#
_entry.id   AF-A0A6I2GQ09-F1
#
_cell.length_a   1.000
_cell.length_b   1.000
_cell.length_c   1.000
_cell.angle_alpha   90.00
_cell.angle_beta   90.00
_cell.angle_gamma   90.00
#
_symmetry.space_group_name_H-M   'P 1'
#
loop_
_entity.id
_entity.type
_entity.pdbx_description
1 polymer ?
#
loop_
_entity_poly.entity_id
_entity_poly.type
_entity_poly.pdbx_seq_one_letter_code
_entity_poly.pdbx_strand_id
1 'polypeptide(L)'
;MGAARAFLERQAGCRVVLVPDKDVDGLSAGVQVERALTALGARVQWCVPAKGEHAHHPALLARAEALAPEALVVLDMGSRAEPLLPGVATLVVDHHAPEGFPPGAGVLSAHGHEPVAPTSLLAHVLVRPFVEPEALEWLAVLGTLADHGATAPFPGFKEALRRAGRKAATESVALLNAARRSARFSAETALQVLREAPGARDIAEGRVAGVEQLRDFRLEVQHEVARCARTPPRFAGDVALLLFSSAAQVHPLVAVRWAQRLPRSIVLAANTGYLPGRVNFVLRSRQDLDLIALLKGLELPDMGGDFARGHARATGGSLPPEAFARLLEALGFRGLGAGALEPRGLAPG
;
A
#
# COMPACT_ATOMS: atom_id res chain seq x y z
N MET A 1 9.06 -5.23 -20.38
CA MET A 1 7.79 -5.87 -20.82
C MET A 1 7.98 -7.24 -21.44
N GLY A 2 8.64 -7.38 -22.60
CA GLY A 2 8.81 -8.69 -23.28
C GLY A 2 9.43 -9.80 -22.41
N ALA A 3 10.49 -9.49 -21.67
CA ALA A 3 11.12 -10.44 -20.75
C ALA A 3 10.20 -10.91 -19.61
N ALA A 4 9.32 -10.03 -19.11
CA ALA A 4 8.34 -10.37 -18.08
C ALA A 4 7.24 -11.29 -18.63
N ARG A 5 6.78 -11.06 -19.87
CA ARG A 5 5.85 -11.97 -20.56
C ARG A 5 6.46 -13.36 -20.75
N ALA A 6 7.70 -13.40 -21.25
CA ALA A 6 8.45 -14.65 -21.40
C ALA A 6 8.66 -15.36 -20.05
N PHE A 7 8.82 -14.61 -18.95
CA PHE A 7 8.84 -15.20 -17.61
C PHE A 7 7.53 -15.91 -17.29
N LEU A 8 6.37 -15.26 -17.48
CA LEU A 8 5.06 -15.87 -17.20
C LEU A 8 4.81 -17.13 -18.05
N GLU A 9 5.13 -17.08 -19.35
CA GLU A 9 4.97 -18.22 -20.27
C GLU A 9 5.76 -19.46 -19.84
N ARG A 10 6.96 -19.26 -19.28
CA ARG A 10 7.80 -20.37 -18.81
C ARG A 10 7.26 -21.06 -17.55
N GLN A 11 6.23 -20.52 -16.89
CA GLN A 11 5.70 -21.09 -15.65
C GLN A 11 4.60 -22.14 -15.86
N ALA A 12 4.33 -22.54 -17.10
CA ALA A 12 3.39 -23.62 -17.39
C ALA A 12 3.76 -24.89 -16.59
N GLY A 13 2.83 -25.43 -15.80
CA GLY A 13 3.04 -26.58 -14.93
C GLY A 13 3.78 -26.31 -13.61
N CYS A 14 4.45 -25.16 -13.48
CA CYS A 14 5.20 -24.79 -12.27
C CYS A 14 4.27 -24.36 -11.13
N ARG A 15 4.71 -24.56 -9.89
CA ARG A 15 4.13 -23.93 -8.71
C ARG A 15 4.63 -22.49 -8.60
N VAL A 16 3.71 -21.54 -8.75
CA VAL A 16 4.02 -20.11 -8.66
C VAL A 16 3.40 -19.53 -7.41
N VAL A 17 4.22 -18.92 -6.55
CA VAL A 17 3.74 -18.15 -5.40
C VAL A 17 3.61 -16.68 -5.78
N LEU A 18 2.41 -16.13 -5.58
CA LEU A 18 2.11 -14.70 -5.74
C LEU A 18 2.17 -13.97 -4.40
N VAL A 19 2.94 -12.89 -4.38
CA VAL A 19 3.10 -12.00 -3.22
C VAL A 19 2.71 -10.57 -3.62
N PRO A 20 1.44 -10.19 -3.47
CA PRO A 20 0.97 -8.81 -3.73
C PRO A 20 1.18 -7.90 -2.52
N ASP A 21 1.19 -6.57 -2.71
CA ASP A 21 0.88 -5.68 -1.59
C ASP A 21 -0.58 -5.85 -1.16
N LYS A 22 -0.80 -5.56 0.12
CA LYS A 22 -2.06 -5.70 0.84
C LYS A 22 -3.11 -4.66 0.47
N ASP A 23 -2.79 -3.74 -0.44
CA ASP A 23 -3.70 -2.69 -0.86
C ASP A 23 -4.34 -2.96 -2.22
N VAL A 24 -5.21 -2.05 -2.66
CA VAL A 24 -6.03 -2.30 -3.84
C VAL A 24 -5.19 -2.39 -5.11
N ASP A 25 -4.07 -1.69 -5.21
CA ASP A 25 -3.24 -1.75 -6.41
C ASP A 25 -2.53 -3.10 -6.51
N GLY A 26 -1.78 -3.48 -5.46
CA GLY A 26 -1.14 -4.79 -5.35
C GLY A 26 -2.09 -5.97 -5.47
N LEU A 27 -3.23 -5.98 -4.76
CA LEU A 27 -4.19 -7.08 -4.85
C LEU A 27 -4.84 -7.17 -6.24
N SER A 28 -5.17 -6.04 -6.86
CA SER A 28 -5.76 -6.04 -8.22
C SER A 28 -4.75 -6.47 -9.27
N ALA A 29 -3.47 -6.12 -9.11
CA ALA A 29 -2.37 -6.64 -9.93
C ALA A 29 -2.25 -8.16 -9.76
N GLY A 30 -2.31 -8.65 -8.52
CA GLY A 30 -2.29 -10.07 -8.18
C GLY A 30 -3.37 -10.86 -8.89
N VAL A 31 -4.62 -10.40 -8.84
CA VAL A 31 -5.73 -11.14 -9.47
C VAL A 31 -5.53 -11.22 -10.98
N GLN A 32 -5.08 -10.13 -11.62
CA GLN A 32 -4.79 -10.14 -13.05
C GLN A 32 -3.68 -11.14 -13.43
N VAL A 33 -2.59 -11.16 -12.65
CA VAL A 33 -1.46 -12.08 -12.87
C VAL A 33 -1.85 -13.53 -12.56
N GLU A 34 -2.66 -13.78 -11.53
CA GLU A 34 -3.22 -15.11 -11.24
C GLU A 34 -4.00 -15.66 -12.43
N ARG A 35 -4.92 -14.86 -13.02
CA ARG A 35 -5.72 -15.29 -14.18
C ARG A 35 -4.83 -15.66 -15.37
N ALA A 36 -3.79 -14.87 -15.62
CA ALA A 36 -2.84 -15.10 -16.70
C ALA A 36 -2.01 -16.37 -16.50
N LEU A 37 -1.42 -16.53 -15.31
CA LEU A 37 -0.65 -17.72 -14.96
C LEU A 37 -1.50 -18.98 -15.00
N THR A 38 -2.75 -18.90 -14.53
CA THR A 38 -3.70 -20.03 -14.59
C THR A 38 -4.05 -20.38 -16.03
N ALA A 39 -4.28 -19.38 -16.89
CA ALA A 39 -4.53 -19.60 -18.32
C ALA A 39 -3.31 -20.23 -19.04
N LEU A 40 -2.10 -19.91 -18.59
CA LEU A 40 -0.85 -20.51 -19.05
C LEU A 40 -0.56 -21.90 -18.43
N GLY A 41 -1.44 -22.41 -17.55
CA GLY A 41 -1.33 -23.73 -16.94
C GLY A 41 -0.42 -23.81 -15.71
N ALA A 42 -0.08 -22.68 -15.09
CA ALA A 42 0.65 -22.66 -13.82
C ALA A 42 -0.26 -23.01 -12.63
N ARG A 43 0.34 -23.54 -11.55
CA ARG A 43 -0.33 -23.81 -10.27
C ARG A 43 -0.06 -22.65 -9.32
N VAL A 44 -1.02 -21.73 -9.20
CA VAL A 44 -0.85 -20.49 -8.45
C VAL A 44 -1.24 -20.67 -6.97
N GLN A 45 -0.39 -20.21 -6.06
CA GLN A 45 -0.65 -20.09 -4.63
C GLN A 45 -0.40 -18.66 -4.15
N TRP A 46 -1.18 -18.19 -3.20
CA TRP A 46 -1.04 -16.83 -2.65
C TRP A 46 -0.27 -16.84 -1.34
N CYS A 47 0.64 -15.89 -1.18
CA CYS A 47 1.25 -15.56 0.11
C CYS A 47 1.06 -14.06 0.37
N VAL A 48 -0.02 -13.73 1.08
CA VAL A 48 -0.41 -12.35 1.37
C VAL A 48 0.34 -11.83 2.62
N PRO A 49 0.76 -10.55 2.64
CA PRO A 49 1.38 -9.94 3.82
C PRO A 49 0.43 -9.83 5.01
N ALA A 50 0.94 -10.19 6.19
CA ALA A 50 0.28 -9.88 7.45
C ALA A 50 0.47 -8.39 7.81
N LYS A 51 -0.16 -7.97 8.91
CA LYS A 51 -0.09 -6.60 9.39
C LYS A 51 1.37 -6.17 9.65
N GLY A 52 1.81 -5.13 8.94
CA GLY A 52 3.17 -4.59 9.05
C GLY A 52 4.23 -5.31 8.21
N GLU A 53 3.87 -6.38 7.50
CA GLU A 53 4.80 -7.08 6.62
C GLU A 53 4.91 -6.44 5.22
N HIS A 54 6.03 -6.73 4.57
CA HIS A 54 6.38 -6.41 3.19
C HIS A 54 7.16 -7.60 2.59
N ALA A 55 7.52 -7.53 1.30
CA ALA A 55 8.12 -8.65 0.54
C ALA A 55 9.37 -9.24 1.20
N HIS A 56 10.24 -8.40 1.74
CA HIS A 56 11.48 -8.82 2.41
C HIS A 56 11.30 -9.15 3.91
N HIS A 57 10.07 -9.18 4.43
CA HIS A 57 9.86 -9.47 5.85
C HIS A 57 10.13 -10.97 6.11
N PRO A 58 10.98 -11.34 7.08
CA PRO A 58 11.39 -12.74 7.28
C PRO A 58 10.23 -13.72 7.44
N ALA A 59 9.18 -13.33 8.17
CA ALA A 59 8.00 -14.18 8.37
C ALA A 59 7.20 -14.40 7.08
N LEU A 60 7.13 -13.40 6.19
CA LEU A 60 6.47 -13.56 4.89
C LEU A 60 7.30 -14.48 3.98
N LEU A 61 8.62 -14.27 3.92
CA LEU A 61 9.52 -15.12 3.15
C LEU A 61 9.47 -16.58 3.61
N ALA A 62 9.47 -16.83 4.92
CA ALA A 62 9.32 -18.18 5.46
C ALA A 62 7.97 -18.83 5.07
N ARG A 63 6.87 -18.07 5.08
CA ARG A 63 5.57 -18.57 4.60
C ARG A 63 5.59 -18.85 3.09
N ALA A 64 6.21 -17.99 2.30
CA ALA A 64 6.34 -18.19 0.86
C ALA A 64 7.21 -19.41 0.52
N GLU A 65 8.33 -19.59 1.22
CA GLU A 65 9.23 -20.75 1.08
C GLU A 65 8.53 -22.07 1.45
N ALA A 66 7.72 -22.07 2.51
CA ALA A 66 6.96 -23.24 2.94
C ALA A 66 5.95 -23.74 1.89
N LEU A 67 5.56 -22.91 0.92
CA LEU A 67 4.74 -23.31 -0.22
C LEU A 67 5.54 -24.04 -1.32
N ALA A 68 6.86 -24.17 -1.15
CA ALA A 68 7.81 -24.79 -2.08
C ALA A 68 7.67 -24.27 -3.53
N PRO A 69 7.79 -22.94 -3.76
CA PRO A 69 7.66 -22.34 -5.08
C PRO A 69 8.74 -22.82 -6.04
N GLU A 70 8.35 -23.06 -7.29
CA GLU A 70 9.29 -23.16 -8.41
C GLU A 70 9.56 -21.77 -9.00
N ALA A 71 8.59 -20.86 -8.87
CA ALA A 71 8.75 -19.45 -9.17
C ALA A 71 7.99 -18.56 -8.19
N LEU A 72 8.46 -17.32 -8.06
CA LEU A 72 7.90 -16.27 -7.23
C LEU A 72 7.54 -15.07 -8.11
N VAL A 73 6.35 -14.50 -7.92
CA VAL A 73 6.01 -13.19 -8.49
C VAL A 73 5.62 -12.25 -7.37
N VAL A 74 6.38 -11.16 -7.23
CA VAL A 74 6.14 -10.09 -6.26
C VAL A 74 5.53 -8.90 -6.98
N LEU A 75 4.45 -8.37 -6.43
CA LEU A 75 3.66 -7.31 -7.05
C LEU A 75 3.52 -6.14 -6.08
N ASP A 76 3.77 -4.94 -6.59
CA ASP A 76 3.55 -3.66 -5.90
C ASP A 76 4.46 -3.45 -4.67
N MET A 77 5.58 -4.17 -4.68
CA MET A 77 6.68 -4.05 -3.75
C MET A 77 7.90 -4.84 -4.28
N GLY A 78 8.98 -4.89 -3.50
CA GLY A 78 10.12 -5.76 -3.78
C GLY A 78 11.29 -5.07 -4.48
N SER A 79 11.19 -3.76 -4.72
CA SER A 79 12.29 -2.93 -5.24
C SER A 79 13.35 -2.60 -4.17
N ARG A 80 13.90 -3.63 -3.51
CA ARG A 80 15.07 -3.53 -2.61
C ARG A 80 16.14 -4.55 -2.99
N ALA A 81 17.39 -4.30 -2.60
CA ALA A 81 18.54 -5.11 -2.99
C ALA A 81 18.60 -6.48 -2.30
N GLU A 82 17.91 -6.65 -1.18
CA GLU A 82 17.93 -7.87 -0.40
C GLU A 82 17.30 -9.04 -1.18
N PRO A 83 17.87 -10.25 -1.08
CA PRO A 83 17.29 -11.42 -1.71
C PRO A 83 15.88 -11.70 -1.17
N LEU A 84 15.01 -12.20 -2.04
CA LEU A 84 13.67 -12.66 -1.67
C LEU A 84 13.74 -14.15 -1.30
N LEU A 85 13.79 -15.04 -2.29
CA LEU A 85 13.99 -16.48 -2.10
C LEU A 85 15.15 -16.95 -2.98
N PRO A 86 16.37 -17.11 -2.43
CA PRO A 86 17.54 -17.53 -3.20
C PRO A 86 17.28 -18.84 -3.97
N GLY A 87 17.64 -18.87 -5.25
CA GLY A 87 17.46 -20.05 -6.11
C GLY A 87 16.07 -20.22 -6.71
N VAL A 88 15.08 -19.41 -6.31
CA VAL A 88 13.73 -19.42 -6.90
C VAL A 88 13.63 -18.39 -8.02
N ALA A 89 13.16 -18.82 -9.20
CA ALA A 89 12.96 -17.90 -10.32
C ALA A 89 11.96 -16.81 -9.93
N THR A 90 12.39 -15.54 -9.97
CA THR A 90 11.61 -14.44 -9.41
C THR A 90 11.31 -13.36 -10.43
N LEU A 91 10.07 -12.87 -10.48
CA LEU A 91 9.66 -11.67 -11.18
C LEU A 91 9.13 -10.64 -10.18
N VAL A 92 9.69 -9.44 -10.19
CA VAL A 92 9.19 -8.27 -9.46
C VAL A 92 8.47 -7.35 -10.44
N VAL A 93 7.23 -6.98 -10.14
CA VAL A 93 6.46 -5.98 -10.87
C VAL A 93 6.08 -4.87 -9.90
N ASP A 94 6.62 -3.67 -10.11
CA ASP A 94 6.54 -2.60 -9.11
C ASP A 94 6.57 -1.22 -9.79
N HIS A 95 6.27 -0.16 -9.04
CA HIS A 95 6.31 1.23 -9.50
C HIS A 95 6.98 2.19 -8.49
N HIS A 96 7.29 1.70 -7.30
CA HIS A 96 7.99 2.45 -6.27
C HIS A 96 9.41 2.83 -6.68
N ALA A 97 9.95 3.88 -6.05
CA ALA A 97 11.36 4.24 -6.20
C ALA A 97 12.25 3.11 -5.65
N PRO A 98 13.17 2.55 -6.44
CA PRO A 98 13.97 1.40 -6.02
C PRO A 98 15.10 1.82 -5.07
N GLU A 99 15.32 1.01 -4.04
CA GLU A 99 16.54 1.04 -3.20
C GLU A 99 17.57 0.01 -3.68
N GLY A 100 17.25 -0.68 -4.77
CA GLY A 100 17.99 -1.78 -5.38
C GLY A 100 17.00 -2.80 -5.95
N PHE A 101 17.51 -3.92 -6.44
CA PHE A 101 16.67 -5.04 -6.88
C PHE A 101 17.24 -6.37 -6.37
N PRO A 102 16.37 -7.36 -6.09
CA PRO A 102 16.83 -8.65 -5.60
C PRO A 102 17.74 -9.32 -6.65
N PRO A 103 18.87 -9.91 -6.24
CA PRO A 103 19.82 -10.52 -7.17
C PRO A 103 19.14 -11.65 -7.96
N GLY A 104 19.28 -11.61 -9.28
CA GLY A 104 18.74 -12.62 -10.19
C GLY A 104 17.23 -12.51 -10.47
N ALA A 105 16.52 -11.55 -9.88
CA ALA A 105 15.12 -11.30 -10.20
C ALA A 105 14.96 -10.60 -11.56
N GLY A 106 13.98 -11.03 -12.35
CA GLY A 106 13.46 -10.22 -13.44
C GLY A 106 12.66 -9.05 -12.85
N VAL A 107 12.84 -7.84 -13.38
CA VAL A 107 12.15 -6.64 -12.89
C VAL A 107 11.37 -5.99 -14.02
N LEU A 108 10.09 -5.73 -13.78
CA LEU A 108 9.24 -4.88 -14.59
C LEU A 108 8.81 -3.68 -13.73
N SER A 109 9.45 -2.53 -13.94
CA SER A 109 9.13 -1.32 -13.18
C SER A 109 8.58 -0.21 -14.06
N ALA A 110 7.58 0.51 -13.56
CA ALA A 110 7.12 1.78 -14.15
C ALA A 110 7.88 3.00 -13.59
N HIS A 111 8.74 2.81 -12.59
CA HIS A 111 9.55 3.89 -12.04
C HIS A 111 10.40 4.57 -13.13
N GLY A 112 10.47 5.91 -13.09
CA GLY A 112 11.20 6.71 -14.08
C GLY A 112 10.42 7.00 -15.38
N HIS A 113 9.19 6.52 -15.52
CA HIS A 113 8.33 6.80 -16.67
C HIS A 113 7.11 7.63 -16.26
N GLU A 114 7.13 8.94 -16.48
CA GLU A 114 6.02 9.82 -16.08
C GLU A 114 4.87 9.85 -17.11
N PRO A 115 3.59 9.76 -16.68
CA PRO A 115 3.15 9.50 -15.31
C PRO A 115 3.47 8.07 -14.87
N VAL A 116 4.05 7.92 -13.67
CA VAL A 116 4.40 6.58 -13.13
C VAL A 116 3.15 5.73 -13.01
N ALA A 117 3.05 4.69 -13.84
CA ALA A 117 1.91 3.79 -13.85
C ALA A 117 1.84 2.95 -12.57
N PRO A 118 0.66 2.80 -11.95
CA PRO A 118 0.47 1.90 -10.82
C PRO A 118 0.63 0.44 -11.26
N THR A 119 0.97 -0.43 -10.32
CA THR A 119 1.25 -1.85 -10.56
C THR A 119 0.07 -2.57 -11.20
N SER A 120 -1.18 -2.27 -10.82
CA SER A 120 -2.36 -2.89 -11.45
C SER A 120 -2.52 -2.54 -12.93
N LEU A 121 -2.15 -1.33 -13.35
CA LEU A 121 -2.16 -0.91 -14.75
C LEU A 121 -1.01 -1.57 -15.50
N LEU A 122 0.17 -1.65 -14.89
CA LEU A 122 1.32 -2.35 -15.46
C LEU A 122 1.05 -3.85 -15.64
N ALA A 123 0.41 -4.48 -14.66
CA ALA A 123 -0.06 -5.87 -14.70
C ALA A 123 -1.07 -6.08 -15.82
N HIS A 124 -2.03 -5.17 -16.01
CA HIS A 124 -3.00 -5.23 -17.10
C HIS A 124 -2.34 -5.32 -18.47
N VAL A 125 -1.35 -4.45 -18.73
CA VAL A 125 -0.58 -4.46 -19.98
C VAL A 125 0.29 -5.71 -20.09
N LEU A 126 0.86 -6.18 -18.99
CA LEU A 126 1.68 -7.38 -18.92
C LEU A 126 0.87 -8.61 -19.37
N VAL A 127 -0.32 -8.81 -18.79
CA VAL A 127 -1.11 -10.04 -18.96
C VAL A 127 -1.98 -10.09 -20.20
N ARG A 128 -2.26 -8.94 -20.82
CA ARG A 128 -3.16 -8.80 -21.98
C ARG A 128 -3.03 -9.88 -23.08
N PRO A 129 -1.83 -10.40 -23.43
CA PRO A 129 -1.73 -11.45 -24.45
C PRO A 129 -2.26 -12.83 -24.01
N PHE A 130 -2.51 -13.05 -22.72
CA PHE A 130 -2.80 -14.37 -22.14
C PHE A 130 -4.26 -14.53 -21.65
N VAL A 131 -5.01 -13.43 -21.62
CA VAL A 131 -6.36 -13.36 -21.05
C VAL A 131 -7.20 -12.38 -21.85
N GLU A 132 -8.53 -12.49 -21.78
CA GLU A 132 -9.44 -11.48 -22.32
C GLU A 132 -9.33 -10.18 -21.49
N PRO A 133 -8.68 -9.12 -22.01
CA PRO A 133 -8.33 -7.96 -21.21
C PRO A 133 -9.56 -7.16 -20.79
N GLU A 134 -10.60 -7.11 -21.61
CA GLU A 134 -11.84 -6.38 -21.33
C GLU A 134 -12.53 -6.89 -20.05
N ALA A 135 -12.41 -8.19 -19.75
CA ALA A 135 -12.97 -8.79 -18.54
C ALA A 135 -12.22 -8.36 -17.26
N LEU A 136 -10.97 -7.91 -17.39
CA LEU A 136 -10.10 -7.55 -16.27
C LEU A 136 -9.81 -6.05 -16.17
N GLU A 137 -10.23 -5.24 -17.16
CA GLU A 137 -9.98 -3.78 -17.20
C GLU A 137 -10.39 -3.08 -15.89
N TRP A 138 -11.49 -3.52 -15.27
CA TRP A 138 -11.97 -2.92 -14.03
C TRP A 138 -10.99 -3.06 -12.86
N LEU A 139 -10.16 -4.12 -12.81
CA LEU A 139 -9.11 -4.30 -11.79
C LEU A 139 -8.01 -3.25 -11.93
N ALA A 140 -7.57 -2.98 -13.16
CA ALA A 140 -6.62 -1.91 -13.46
C ALA A 140 -7.20 -0.54 -13.09
N VAL A 141 -8.51 -0.34 -13.33
CA VAL A 141 -9.23 0.87 -12.91
C VAL A 141 -9.23 1.02 -11.39
N LEU A 142 -9.46 -0.05 -10.61
CA LEU A 142 -9.47 0.04 -9.15
C LEU A 142 -8.11 0.42 -8.58
N GLY A 143 -7.03 -0.23 -9.00
CA GLY A 143 -5.69 0.12 -8.52
C GLY A 143 -5.26 1.52 -8.96
N THR A 144 -5.53 1.89 -10.22
CA THR A 144 -5.28 3.27 -10.69
C THR A 144 -6.07 4.32 -9.92
N LEU A 145 -7.33 4.03 -9.58
CA LEU A 145 -8.15 4.90 -8.76
C LEU A 145 -7.62 4.99 -7.32
N ALA A 146 -7.09 3.90 -6.76
CA ALA A 146 -6.55 3.84 -5.41
C ALA A 146 -5.29 4.71 -5.26
N ASP A 147 -4.39 4.67 -6.25
CA ASP A 147 -3.10 5.39 -6.20
C ASP A 147 -3.18 6.84 -6.67
N HIS A 148 -3.79 7.05 -7.83
CA HIS A 148 -3.78 8.35 -8.51
C HIS A 148 -5.11 9.11 -8.40
N GLY A 149 -6.16 8.46 -7.90
CA GLY A 149 -7.48 9.05 -7.78
C GLY A 149 -8.23 9.17 -9.12
N ALA A 150 -9.42 9.75 -9.07
CA ALA A 150 -10.34 9.81 -10.22
C ALA A 150 -9.87 10.72 -11.38
N THR A 151 -8.79 11.48 -11.16
CA THR A 151 -8.19 12.40 -12.14
C THR A 151 -6.86 11.87 -12.68
N ALA A 152 -6.57 10.58 -12.51
CA ALA A 152 -5.32 9.99 -12.97
C ALA A 152 -5.04 10.33 -14.45
N PRO A 153 -3.80 10.73 -14.80
CA PRO A 153 -3.45 11.29 -16.10
C PRO A 153 -3.22 10.23 -17.20
N PHE A 154 -3.73 9.01 -17.03
CA PHE A 154 -3.50 7.92 -17.98
C PHE A 154 -4.50 7.99 -19.15
N PRO A 155 -4.04 7.80 -20.41
CA PRO A 155 -4.92 7.74 -21.57
C PRO A 155 -6.07 6.72 -21.38
N GLY A 156 -7.30 7.12 -21.71
CA GLY A 156 -8.49 6.24 -21.62
C GLY A 156 -9.01 5.97 -20.21
N PHE A 157 -8.29 6.32 -19.14
CA PHE A 157 -8.69 6.00 -17.76
C PHE A 157 -10.06 6.57 -17.38
N LYS A 158 -10.37 7.81 -17.77
CA LYS A 158 -11.67 8.43 -17.46
C LYS A 158 -12.85 7.64 -18.05
N GLU A 159 -12.67 7.07 -19.23
CA GLU A 159 -13.68 6.27 -19.93
C GLU A 159 -13.80 4.89 -19.31
N ALA A 160 -12.68 4.24 -18.99
CA ALA A 160 -12.65 2.97 -18.27
C ALA A 160 -13.29 3.08 -16.88
N LEU A 161 -12.98 4.14 -16.13
CA LEU A 161 -13.62 4.45 -14.85
C LEU A 161 -15.12 4.70 -14.98
N ARG A 162 -15.56 5.31 -16.08
CA ARG A 162 -16.99 5.47 -16.37
C ARG A 162 -17.66 4.12 -16.64
N ARG A 163 -17.03 3.24 -17.44
CA ARG A 163 -17.52 1.87 -17.72
C ARG A 163 -17.62 1.02 -16.44
N ALA A 164 -16.58 1.06 -15.60
CA ALA A 164 -16.56 0.38 -14.30
C ALA A 164 -17.56 0.96 -13.28
N GLY A 165 -18.15 2.12 -13.58
CA GLY A 165 -19.05 2.84 -12.69
C GLY A 165 -18.30 3.58 -11.59
N ARG A 166 -17.95 4.86 -11.84
CA ARG A 166 -17.14 5.70 -10.92
C ARG A 166 -17.54 5.58 -9.44
N LYS A 167 -18.83 5.66 -9.11
CA LYS A 167 -19.31 5.56 -7.72
C LYS A 167 -19.02 4.18 -7.13
N ALA A 168 -19.30 3.12 -7.88
CA ALA A 168 -19.04 1.75 -7.46
C ALA A 168 -17.54 1.50 -7.31
N ALA A 169 -16.71 1.93 -8.27
CA ALA A 169 -15.26 1.81 -8.18
C ALA A 169 -14.70 2.52 -6.93
N THR A 170 -15.11 3.76 -6.66
CA THR A 170 -14.68 4.50 -5.47
C THR A 170 -15.09 3.80 -4.17
N GLU A 171 -16.33 3.31 -4.10
CA GLU A 171 -16.82 2.57 -2.93
C GLU A 171 -16.06 1.26 -2.73
N SER A 172 -15.80 0.51 -3.80
CA SER A 172 -15.06 -0.74 -3.75
C SER A 172 -13.61 -0.54 -3.32
N VAL A 173 -12.91 0.47 -3.85
CA VAL A 173 -11.58 0.87 -3.37
C VAL A 173 -11.62 1.18 -1.87
N ALA A 174 -12.67 1.86 -1.42
CA ALA A 174 -12.85 2.16 -0.01
C ALA A 174 -13.04 0.88 0.83
N LEU A 175 -13.99 0.02 0.49
CA LEU A 175 -14.25 -1.22 1.24
C LEU A 175 -13.01 -2.12 1.31
N LEU A 176 -12.33 -2.34 0.19
CA LEU A 176 -11.14 -3.19 0.12
C LEU A 176 -9.99 -2.63 0.96
N ASN A 177 -9.67 -1.33 0.83
CA ASN A 177 -8.62 -0.71 1.63
C ASN A 177 -8.95 -0.64 3.13
N ALA A 178 -10.22 -0.78 3.53
CA ALA A 178 -10.56 -0.82 4.95
C ALA A 178 -9.96 -2.05 5.63
N ALA A 179 -9.84 -3.17 4.92
CA ALA A 179 -9.36 -4.42 5.47
C ALA A 179 -7.90 -4.34 5.95
N ARG A 180 -7.01 -3.69 5.19
CA ARG A 180 -5.63 -3.43 5.64
C ARG A 180 -5.50 -2.31 6.69
N ARG A 181 -6.50 -1.43 6.78
CA ARG A 181 -6.50 -0.26 7.68
C ARG A 181 -7.10 -0.54 9.03
N SER A 182 -8.05 -1.49 9.14
CA SER A 182 -8.64 -1.91 10.41
C SER A 182 -7.58 -2.44 11.37
N ALA A 183 -7.83 -2.30 12.68
CA ALA A 183 -7.01 -2.91 13.71
C ALA A 183 -7.00 -4.43 13.59
N ARG A 184 -8.15 -5.02 13.21
CA ARG A 184 -8.34 -6.46 13.00
C ARG A 184 -7.49 -6.99 11.86
N PHE A 185 -7.26 -6.18 10.82
CA PHE A 185 -6.45 -6.48 9.63
C PHE A 185 -6.84 -7.77 8.91
N SER A 186 -7.23 -7.69 7.63
CA SER A 186 -7.42 -8.90 6.81
C SER A 186 -7.24 -8.59 5.33
N ALA A 187 -6.01 -8.71 4.83
CA ALA A 187 -5.75 -8.56 3.41
C ALA A 187 -6.38 -9.73 2.61
N GLU A 188 -6.50 -10.88 3.25
CA GLU A 188 -7.12 -12.10 2.75
C GLU A 188 -8.60 -11.90 2.43
N THR A 189 -9.37 -11.22 3.30
CA THR A 189 -10.78 -10.91 3.01
C THR A 189 -10.90 -10.02 1.77
N ALA A 190 -10.06 -9.00 1.64
CA ALA A 190 -10.07 -8.13 0.46
C ALA A 190 -9.68 -8.89 -0.81
N LEU A 191 -8.68 -9.76 -0.73
CA LEU A 191 -8.27 -10.62 -1.83
C LEU A 191 -9.40 -11.57 -2.26
N GLN A 192 -10.04 -12.24 -1.31
CA GLN A 192 -11.16 -13.15 -1.60
C GLN A 192 -12.27 -12.42 -2.35
N VAL A 193 -12.71 -11.26 -1.84
CA VAL A 193 -13.73 -10.44 -2.48
C VAL A 193 -13.31 -10.03 -3.89
N LEU A 194 -12.07 -9.60 -4.09
CA LEU A 194 -11.55 -9.23 -5.43
C LEU A 194 -11.50 -10.41 -6.40
N ARG A 195 -11.14 -11.60 -5.93
CA ARG A 195 -11.05 -12.82 -6.76
C ARG A 195 -12.43 -13.32 -7.20
N GLU A 196 -13.44 -13.20 -6.33
CA GLU A 196 -14.80 -13.67 -6.58
C GLU A 196 -15.67 -12.66 -7.34
N ALA A 197 -15.39 -11.36 -7.22
CA ALA A 197 -16.19 -10.31 -7.84
C ALA A 197 -16.10 -10.33 -9.37
N PRO A 198 -17.25 -10.28 -10.09
CA PRO A 198 -17.27 -10.05 -11.54
C PRO A 198 -16.89 -8.61 -11.92
N GLY A 199 -17.13 -7.66 -11.02
CA GLY A 199 -16.81 -6.25 -11.24
C GLY A 199 -16.97 -5.38 -10.00
N ALA A 200 -16.58 -4.12 -10.13
CA ALA A 200 -16.60 -3.16 -9.03
C ALA A 200 -18.01 -2.95 -8.42
N ARG A 201 -19.06 -3.09 -9.23
CA ARG A 201 -20.45 -2.91 -8.79
C ARG A 201 -20.91 -4.00 -7.81
N ASP A 202 -20.48 -5.24 -8.03
CA ASP A 202 -20.83 -6.37 -7.17
C ASP A 202 -20.22 -6.23 -5.77
N ILE A 203 -19.00 -5.68 -5.68
CA ILE A 203 -18.37 -5.34 -4.40
C ILE A 203 -19.13 -4.21 -3.72
N ALA A 204 -19.38 -3.10 -4.42
CA ALA A 204 -20.04 -1.92 -3.84
C ALA A 204 -21.46 -2.22 -3.32
N GLU A 205 -22.20 -3.06 -4.04
CA GLU A 205 -23.57 -3.43 -3.68
C GLU A 205 -23.64 -4.61 -2.69
N GLY A 206 -22.52 -5.26 -2.36
CA GLY A 206 -22.50 -6.38 -1.41
C GLY A 206 -23.01 -7.70 -1.97
N ARG A 207 -22.77 -7.94 -3.26
CA ARG A 207 -23.19 -9.17 -3.97
C ARG A 207 -22.16 -10.29 -3.90
N VAL A 208 -21.07 -10.10 -3.17
CA VAL A 208 -19.94 -11.04 -3.04
C VAL A 208 -19.74 -11.38 -1.57
N ALA A 209 -19.42 -12.65 -1.27
CA ALA A 209 -19.14 -13.07 0.09
C ALA A 209 -17.95 -12.29 0.67
N GLY A 210 -18.02 -11.93 1.95
CA GLY A 210 -16.99 -11.15 2.63
C GLY A 210 -17.16 -9.63 2.56
N VAL A 211 -18.05 -9.08 1.71
CA VAL A 211 -18.29 -7.62 1.65
C VAL A 211 -18.84 -7.07 2.98
N GLU A 212 -19.70 -7.79 3.69
CA GLU A 212 -20.17 -7.35 5.02
C GLU A 212 -19.01 -7.20 6.01
N GLN A 213 -18.04 -8.11 5.97
CA GLN A 213 -16.83 -7.98 6.80
C GLN A 213 -15.99 -6.76 6.40
N LEU A 214 -15.90 -6.44 5.10
CA LEU A 214 -15.26 -5.20 4.64
C LEU A 214 -16.01 -3.94 5.13
N ARG A 215 -17.34 -3.97 5.20
CA ARG A 215 -18.16 -2.90 5.76
C ARG A 215 -17.87 -2.72 7.26
N ASP A 216 -17.74 -3.82 8.01
CA ASP A 216 -17.34 -3.77 9.41
C ASP A 216 -15.96 -3.16 9.61
N PHE A 217 -14.97 -3.55 8.79
CA PHE A 217 -13.65 -2.93 8.82
C PHE A 217 -13.72 -1.43 8.50
N ARG A 218 -14.57 -1.05 7.54
CA ARG A 218 -14.77 0.35 7.15
C ARG A 218 -15.39 1.18 8.28
N LEU A 219 -16.39 0.64 8.99
CA LEU A 219 -17.01 1.30 10.16
C LEU A 219 -15.99 1.52 11.28
N GLU A 220 -15.20 0.49 11.59
CA GLU A 220 -14.13 0.59 12.59
C GLU A 220 -13.10 1.68 12.23
N VAL A 221 -12.63 1.69 10.98
CA VAL A 221 -11.70 2.71 10.48
C VAL A 221 -12.32 4.11 10.56
N GLN A 222 -13.60 4.26 10.23
CA GLN A 222 -14.30 5.55 10.33
C GLN A 222 -14.39 6.05 11.77
N HIS A 223 -14.74 5.17 12.72
CA HIS A 223 -14.75 5.49 14.15
C HIS A 223 -13.37 5.94 14.64
N GLU A 224 -12.32 5.20 14.29
CA GLU A 224 -10.96 5.52 14.71
C GLU A 224 -10.44 6.82 14.08
N VAL A 225 -10.75 7.09 12.81
CA VAL A 225 -10.47 8.38 12.17
C VAL A 225 -11.20 9.52 12.87
N ALA A 226 -12.48 9.34 13.21
CA ALA A 226 -13.26 10.36 13.89
C ALA A 226 -12.70 10.67 15.29
N ARG A 227 -12.29 9.63 16.03
CA ARG A 227 -11.65 9.74 17.35
C ARG A 227 -10.30 10.45 17.26
N CYS A 228 -9.39 9.96 16.41
CA CYS A 228 -8.04 10.50 16.27
C CYS A 228 -8.01 11.89 15.65
N ALA A 229 -8.99 12.25 14.82
CA ALA A 229 -9.11 13.61 14.27
C ALA A 229 -9.48 14.68 15.32
N ARG A 230 -9.88 14.29 16.54
CA ARG A 230 -10.10 15.21 17.67
C ARG A 230 -8.81 15.52 18.45
N THR A 231 -7.70 14.85 18.14
CA THR A 231 -6.41 15.12 18.79
C THR A 231 -6.01 16.59 18.57
N PRO A 232 -5.73 17.36 19.63
CA PRO A 232 -5.30 18.74 19.49
C PRO A 232 -3.90 18.79 18.84
N PRO A 233 -3.69 19.61 17.80
CA PRO A 233 -2.40 19.73 17.15
C PRO A 233 -1.41 20.48 18.04
N ARG A 234 -0.14 20.07 18.01
CA ARG A 234 0.98 20.82 18.57
C ARG A 234 1.74 21.47 17.44
N PHE A 235 2.22 22.69 17.63
CA PHE A 235 2.89 23.45 16.58
C PHE A 235 4.36 23.67 16.89
N ALA A 236 5.19 23.57 15.85
CA ALA A 236 6.57 24.03 15.83
C ALA A 236 6.83 24.64 14.44
N GLY A 237 6.97 25.97 14.38
CA GLY A 237 6.99 26.71 13.11
C GLY A 237 5.74 26.40 12.28
N ASP A 238 5.95 26.00 11.02
CA ASP A 238 4.88 25.63 10.09
C ASP A 238 4.40 24.18 10.21
N VAL A 239 4.96 23.39 11.14
CA VAL A 239 4.64 21.97 11.31
C VAL A 239 3.59 21.79 12.41
N ALA A 240 2.49 21.12 12.08
CA ALA A 240 1.42 20.73 12.99
C ALA A 240 1.48 19.22 13.27
N LEU A 241 1.89 18.85 14.48
CA LEU A 241 1.95 17.46 14.95
C LEU A 241 0.61 17.02 15.55
N LEU A 242 0.08 15.92 15.04
CA LEU A 242 -1.04 15.16 15.61
C LEU A 242 -0.50 13.82 16.11
N LEU A 243 -0.31 13.72 17.43
CA LEU A 243 0.20 12.51 18.07
C LEU A 243 -0.93 11.76 18.77
N PHE A 244 -1.22 10.54 18.32
CA PHE A 244 -2.29 9.69 18.87
C PHE A 244 -1.91 8.20 18.84
N SER A 245 -2.72 7.38 19.50
CA SER A 245 -2.59 5.93 19.53
C SER A 245 -3.86 5.28 18.98
N SER A 246 -3.71 4.43 17.97
CA SER A 246 -4.77 3.62 17.37
C SER A 246 -4.17 2.33 16.80
N ALA A 247 -4.81 1.19 17.07
CA ALA A 247 -4.41 -0.07 16.44
C ALA A 247 -4.72 -0.13 14.94
N ALA A 248 -5.52 0.81 14.41
CA ALA A 248 -5.84 0.92 12.99
C ALA A 248 -4.87 1.88 12.25
N GLN A 249 -4.67 1.66 10.95
CA GLN A 249 -3.84 2.50 10.08
C GLN A 249 -4.55 3.80 9.66
N VAL A 250 -4.88 4.64 10.64
CA VAL A 250 -5.70 5.85 10.42
C VAL A 250 -4.91 7.13 10.19
N HIS A 251 -3.60 7.15 10.50
CA HIS A 251 -2.76 8.35 10.35
C HIS A 251 -2.77 8.97 8.95
N PRO A 252 -2.83 8.22 7.83
CA PRO A 252 -2.92 8.85 6.52
C PRO A 252 -4.24 9.60 6.32
N LEU A 253 -5.34 9.06 6.84
CA LEU A 253 -6.68 9.63 6.72
C LEU A 253 -6.86 10.85 7.65
N VAL A 254 -6.32 10.76 8.86
CA VAL A 254 -6.29 11.89 9.82
C VAL A 254 -5.49 13.06 9.24
N ALA A 255 -4.33 12.80 8.64
CA ALA A 255 -3.51 13.83 8.00
C ALA A 255 -4.24 14.55 6.85
N VAL A 256 -4.94 13.81 5.98
CA VAL A 256 -5.75 14.41 4.89
C VAL A 256 -6.81 15.37 5.44
N ARG A 257 -7.56 14.95 6.47
CA ARG A 257 -8.60 15.78 7.09
C ARG A 257 -8.02 17.05 7.74
N TRP A 258 -6.86 16.93 8.37
CA TRP A 258 -6.21 18.08 9.02
C TRP A 258 -5.52 19.01 8.03
N ALA A 259 -4.94 18.50 6.94
CA ALA A 259 -4.37 19.35 5.88
C ALA A 259 -5.44 20.24 5.22
N GLN A 260 -6.70 19.78 5.16
CA GLN A 260 -7.83 20.63 4.74
C GLN A 260 -8.15 21.76 5.74
N ARG A 261 -7.98 21.50 7.05
CA ARG A 261 -8.25 22.47 8.13
C ARG A 261 -7.10 23.44 8.37
N LEU A 262 -5.87 23.02 8.10
CA LEU A 262 -4.63 23.77 8.29
C LEU A 262 -3.91 23.92 6.93
N PRO A 263 -4.48 24.65 5.95
CA PRO A 263 -3.94 24.71 4.59
C PRO A 263 -2.56 25.38 4.48
N ARG A 264 -2.12 26.08 5.53
CA ARG A 264 -0.83 26.77 5.61
C ARG A 264 0.24 26.00 6.39
N SER A 265 -0.10 24.83 6.92
CA SER A 265 0.81 24.04 7.75
C SER A 265 1.17 22.72 7.07
N ILE A 266 2.36 22.22 7.39
CA ILE A 266 2.74 20.83 7.14
C ILE A 266 2.15 19.99 8.28
N VAL A 267 1.22 19.11 7.96
CA VAL A 267 0.57 18.23 8.94
C VAL A 267 1.38 16.95 9.08
N LEU A 268 1.92 16.71 10.28
CA LEU A 268 2.56 15.46 10.68
C LEU A 268 1.57 14.67 11.55
N ALA A 269 0.96 13.61 11.01
CA ALA A 269 0.11 12.71 11.80
C ALA A 269 0.90 11.46 12.19
N ALA A 270 1.03 11.20 13.48
CA ALA A 270 1.82 10.11 14.04
C ALA A 270 0.96 9.19 14.91
N ASN A 271 0.95 7.90 14.57
CA ASN A 271 0.24 6.84 15.26
C ASN A 271 1.22 5.90 15.97
N THR A 272 1.19 5.89 17.30
CA THR A 272 2.04 5.05 18.15
C THR A 272 1.46 3.66 18.43
N GLY A 273 0.20 3.41 18.04
CA GLY A 273 -0.52 2.17 18.36
C GLY A 273 -0.65 1.17 17.19
N TYR A 274 -0.24 1.53 15.97
CA TYR A 274 -0.52 0.70 14.79
C TYR A 274 0.30 -0.58 14.73
N LEU A 275 1.62 -0.47 14.95
CA LEU A 275 2.56 -1.60 14.99
C LEU A 275 3.33 -1.56 16.32
N PRO A 276 3.55 -2.70 16.98
CA PRO A 276 4.34 -2.76 18.20
C PRO A 276 5.74 -2.19 18.02
N GLY A 277 6.19 -1.36 18.96
CA GLY A 277 7.54 -0.77 18.95
C GLY A 277 7.81 0.18 17.78
N ARG A 278 6.77 0.71 17.11
CA ARG A 278 6.91 1.61 15.96
C ARG A 278 5.94 2.78 16.02
N VAL A 279 6.43 3.97 15.66
CA VAL A 279 5.62 5.14 15.37
C VAL A 279 5.42 5.22 13.86
N ASN A 280 4.18 5.08 13.41
CA ASN A 280 3.82 5.14 12.00
C ASN A 280 3.25 6.52 11.69
N PHE A 281 3.85 7.23 10.75
CA PHE A 281 3.52 8.63 10.53
C PHE A 281 3.47 9.00 9.06
N VAL A 282 2.79 10.11 8.77
CA VAL A 282 2.76 10.73 7.45
C VAL A 282 2.84 12.24 7.58
N LEU A 283 3.54 12.88 6.64
CA LEU A 283 3.53 14.30 6.39
C LEU A 283 2.63 14.58 5.18
N ARG A 284 1.75 15.58 5.33
CA ARG A 284 0.88 16.08 4.25
C ARG A 284 0.90 17.59 4.28
N SER A 285 0.98 18.23 3.11
CA SER A 285 0.75 19.67 2.97
C SER A 285 -0.18 19.94 1.79
N ARG A 286 -0.89 21.06 1.84
CA ARG A 286 -1.62 21.62 0.69
C ARG A 286 -0.77 22.61 -0.11
N GLN A 287 0.37 23.02 0.45
CA GLN A 287 1.34 23.86 -0.23
C GLN A 287 2.10 23.00 -1.25
N ASP A 288 2.62 23.65 -2.29
CA ASP A 288 3.48 23.00 -3.27
C ASP A 288 4.91 22.92 -2.72
N LEU A 289 5.09 22.03 -1.75
CA LEU A 289 6.37 21.77 -1.08
C LEU A 289 6.82 20.36 -1.41
N ASP A 290 8.11 20.21 -1.67
CA ASP A 290 8.74 18.89 -1.71
C ASP A 290 9.01 18.42 -0.27
N LEU A 291 8.08 17.62 0.27
CA LEU A 291 8.19 17.10 1.63
C LEU A 291 9.31 16.05 1.76
N ILE A 292 9.73 15.42 0.66
CA ILE A 292 10.86 14.47 0.66
C ILE A 292 12.16 15.26 0.81
N ALA A 293 12.32 16.35 0.04
CA ALA A 293 13.45 17.25 0.19
C ALA A 293 13.52 17.84 1.61
N LEU A 294 12.37 18.21 2.18
CA LEU A 294 12.29 18.69 3.57
C LEU A 294 12.80 17.65 4.57
N LEU A 295 12.36 16.40 4.47
CA LEU A 295 12.84 15.33 5.37
C LEU A 295 14.33 15.01 5.18
N LYS A 296 14.79 14.96 3.92
CA LYS A 296 16.21 14.71 3.61
C LYS A 296 17.13 15.84 4.08
N GLY A 297 16.63 17.08 4.10
CA GLY A 297 17.36 18.25 4.57
C GLY A 297 17.56 18.34 6.09
N LEU A 298 16.94 17.45 6.89
CA LEU A 298 17.10 17.44 8.35
C LEU A 298 18.42 16.80 8.83
N GLU A 299 19.25 16.28 7.90
CA GLU A 299 20.55 15.64 8.20
C GLU A 299 20.48 14.62 9.36
N LEU A 300 19.38 13.85 9.41
CA LEU A 300 19.19 12.84 10.44
C LEU A 300 20.17 11.67 10.23
N PRO A 301 20.68 11.04 11.31
CA PRO A 301 21.47 9.82 11.19
C PRO A 301 20.62 8.69 10.59
N ASP A 302 21.22 7.53 10.32
CA ASP A 302 20.40 6.36 9.95
C ASP A 302 19.39 6.07 11.06
N MET A 303 18.12 6.31 10.74
CA MET A 303 17.02 6.24 11.70
C MET A 303 16.48 4.82 11.85
N GLY A 304 16.92 3.89 10.99
CA GLY A 304 16.41 2.53 10.90
C GLY A 304 14.94 2.47 10.50
N GLY A 305 14.58 1.50 9.65
CA GLY A 305 13.20 1.31 9.20
C GLY A 305 12.85 2.14 7.96
N ASP A 306 11.55 2.24 7.68
CA ASP A 306 11.04 2.81 6.45
C ASP A 306 10.86 4.32 6.62
N PHE A 307 11.86 5.15 6.26
CA PHE A 307 11.82 6.61 6.40
C PHE A 307 11.67 7.32 5.05
N ALA A 308 10.83 8.36 5.00
CA ALA A 308 10.60 9.21 3.84
C ALA A 308 10.13 8.48 2.56
N ARG A 309 9.31 7.43 2.71
CA ARG A 309 8.73 6.67 1.58
C ARG A 309 7.39 7.27 1.18
N GLY A 310 7.25 7.68 -0.09
CA GLY A 310 6.02 8.23 -0.65
C GLY A 310 6.23 9.16 -1.84
N HIS A 311 5.22 9.95 -2.17
CA HIS A 311 5.27 10.98 -3.23
C HIS A 311 5.60 12.36 -2.63
N ALA A 312 6.04 13.32 -3.45
CA ALA A 312 6.43 14.67 -3.02
C ALA A 312 5.39 15.39 -2.11
N ARG A 313 4.09 15.11 -2.30
CA ARG A 313 2.97 15.70 -1.54
C ARG A 313 2.54 14.90 -0.30
N ALA A 314 3.08 13.71 -0.12
CA ALA A 314 2.73 12.77 0.93
C ALA A 314 3.86 11.77 1.14
N THR A 315 4.70 12.05 2.13
CA THR A 315 5.78 11.16 2.54
C THR A 315 5.59 10.74 3.98
N GLY A 316 6.02 9.55 4.34
CA GLY A 316 5.83 9.03 5.69
C GLY A 316 6.82 7.95 6.02
N GLY A 317 6.56 7.27 7.12
CA GLY A 317 7.42 6.21 7.56
C GLY A 317 6.98 5.48 8.81
N SER A 318 7.80 4.50 9.17
CA SER A 318 7.66 3.71 10.40
C SER A 318 9.01 3.66 11.11
N LEU A 319 9.11 4.38 12.22
CA LEU A 319 10.36 4.53 12.98
C LEU A 319 10.22 3.94 14.39
N PRO A 320 11.30 3.42 15.00
CA PRO A 320 11.34 3.18 16.45
C PRO A 320 11.04 4.48 17.24
N PRO A 321 10.49 4.42 18.45
CA PRO A 321 10.17 5.61 19.26
C PRO A 321 11.34 6.57 19.45
N GLU A 322 12.55 6.06 19.68
CA GLU A 322 13.76 6.86 19.91
C GLU A 322 14.16 7.62 18.64
N ALA A 323 14.04 6.96 17.49
CA ALA A 323 14.28 7.60 16.20
C ALA A 323 13.20 8.65 15.90
N PHE A 324 11.92 8.34 16.18
CA PHE A 324 10.86 9.32 15.98
C PHE A 324 11.01 10.55 16.89
N ALA A 325 11.49 10.38 18.13
CA ALA A 325 11.79 11.51 19.02
C ALA A 325 12.87 12.44 18.44
N ARG A 326 13.95 11.88 17.87
CA ARG A 326 14.98 12.67 17.17
C ARG A 326 14.42 13.42 15.95
N LEU A 327 13.52 12.80 15.19
CA LEU A 327 12.81 13.48 14.09
C LEU A 327 12.00 14.67 14.62
N LEU A 328 11.28 14.52 15.73
CA LEU A 328 10.50 15.60 16.33
C LEU A 328 11.39 16.75 16.81
N GLU A 329 12.55 16.45 17.40
CA GLU A 329 13.52 17.47 17.82
C GLU A 329 14.07 18.26 16.62
N ALA A 330 14.43 17.57 15.52
CA ALA A 330 14.88 18.20 14.29
C ALA A 330 13.79 19.08 13.64
N LEU A 331 12.51 18.71 13.81
CA LEU A 331 11.34 19.51 13.39
C LEU A 331 10.98 20.63 14.38
N GLY A 332 11.76 20.83 15.46
CA GLY A 332 11.60 21.93 16.41
C GLY A 332 10.68 21.64 17.60
N PHE A 333 10.19 20.42 17.78
CA PHE A 333 9.39 20.04 18.95
C PHE A 333 10.30 19.71 20.13
N ARG A 334 10.27 20.53 21.19
CA ARG A 334 11.04 20.31 22.43
C ARG A 334 10.21 19.58 23.49
N GLY A 335 10.85 18.73 24.31
CA GLY A 335 10.24 18.09 25.47
C GLY A 335 9.36 16.87 25.19
N LEU A 336 9.41 16.33 23.96
CA LEU A 336 8.75 15.08 23.58
C LEU A 336 9.73 13.91 23.63
N GLY A 337 10.07 13.44 24.83
CA GLY A 337 10.92 12.27 25.02
C GLY A 337 10.24 10.95 24.60
N ALA A 338 11.01 9.88 24.44
CA ALA A 338 10.52 8.56 24.00
C ALA A 338 9.36 8.03 24.86
N GLY A 339 9.34 8.30 26.17
CA GLY A 339 8.23 7.91 27.05
C GLY A 339 6.88 8.57 26.72
N ALA A 340 6.86 9.69 25.99
CA ALA A 340 5.62 10.29 25.49
C ALA A 340 5.09 9.58 24.22
N LEU A 341 5.91 8.74 23.60
CA LEU A 341 5.62 7.98 22.37
C LEU A 341 5.24 6.52 22.66
N GLU A 342 5.33 6.09 23.91
CA GLU A 342 4.74 4.84 24.38
C GLU A 342 3.25 4.78 24.00
N PRO A 343 2.72 3.61 23.57
CA PRO A 343 1.31 3.45 23.32
C PRO A 343 0.56 3.77 24.61
N ARG A 344 -0.12 4.93 24.65
CA ARG A 344 -1.08 5.18 25.72
C ARG A 344 -2.16 4.12 25.56
N GLY A 345 -2.23 3.19 26.52
CA GLY A 345 -3.32 2.23 26.61
C GLY A 345 -4.63 2.97 26.40
N LEU A 346 -5.56 2.34 25.67
CA LEU A 346 -6.90 2.87 25.39
C LEU A 346 -7.42 3.50 26.69
N ALA A 347 -7.42 4.83 26.76
CA ALA A 347 -8.13 5.50 27.84
C ALA A 347 -9.58 5.02 27.70
N PRO A 348 -10.17 4.40 28.72
CA PRO A 348 -11.58 4.00 28.65
C PRO A 348 -12.38 5.29 28.43
N GLY A 349 -13.00 5.39 27.27
CA GLY A 349 -13.82 6.52 26.85
C GLY A 349 -15.15 6.00 26.35
#